data_AF-A0A090SMS3-F1
#
_entry.id   AF-A0A090SMS3-F1
#
_cell.length_a   1.000
_cell.length_b   1.000
_cell.length_c   1.000
_cell.angle_alpha   90.00
_cell.angle_beta   90.00
_cell.angle_gamma   90.00
#
_symmetry.space_group_name_H-M   'P 1'
#
loop_
_entity.id
_entity.type
_entity.pdbx_description
1 polymer ?
#
loop_
_entity_poly.entity_id
_entity_poly.type
_entity_poly.pdbx_seq_one_letter_code
_entity_poly.pdbx_strand_id
1 'polypeptide(L)'
;MYQALKQRVLAANLALPKYGLVTFTWGNVSEIDRELGVIAIKPSGVEYDDMKVDDIVVIDLEGRRIEGDLNPSSDTDTHVELYRAFPEIGGIVHTHSRSATIWAQAGIDIPSLGTTHADYFYGDIPCTRKLTKAEIAGEYERNTGLVIVEEFAQREIDPMSIPSVIVAGHAPFSWGKNGHDAVHNAVVLEEISAMLSPHVHSTAALRFNLSFLINTICASTAITLLRTEVTKCIRYLHWI
;
A
#
# COMPACT_ATOMS: atom_id res chain seq x y z
N MET A 1 -0.16 19.28 26.95
CA MET A 1 1.08 19.92 26.42
C MET A 1 1.09 19.95 24.89
N TYR A 2 0.52 18.94 24.25
CA TYR A 2 0.59 18.74 22.79
C TYR A 2 -0.65 19.23 22.02
N GLN A 3 -1.36 20.24 22.53
CA GLN A 3 -2.70 20.61 22.04
C GLN A 3 -2.72 20.95 20.54
N ALA A 4 -1.76 21.75 20.07
CA ALA A 4 -1.68 22.14 18.66
C ALA A 4 -1.40 20.94 17.74
N LEU A 5 -0.52 20.03 18.15
CA LEU A 5 -0.23 18.79 17.41
C LEU A 5 -1.48 17.89 17.36
N LYS A 6 -2.13 17.66 18.51
CA LYS A 6 -3.39 16.89 18.59
C LYS A 6 -4.49 17.48 17.70
N GLN A 7 -4.62 18.81 17.64
CA GLN A 7 -5.59 19.48 16.77
C GLN A 7 -5.31 19.25 15.28
N ARG A 8 -4.04 19.32 14.84
CA ARG A 8 -3.68 19.04 13.45
C ARG A 8 -3.96 17.59 13.07
N VAL A 9 -3.60 16.65 13.94
CA VAL A 9 -3.85 15.21 13.72
C VAL A 9 -5.34 14.90 13.72
N LEU A 10 -6.13 15.50 14.61
CA LEU A 10 -7.59 15.37 14.58
C LEU A 10 -8.15 15.89 13.26
N ALA A 11 -7.77 17.10 12.84
CA ALA A 11 -8.25 17.69 11.60
C ALA A 11 -7.92 16.82 10.38
N ALA A 12 -6.72 16.22 10.34
CA ALA A 12 -6.31 15.32 9.28
C ALA A 12 -7.12 14.00 9.29
N ASN A 13 -7.35 13.40 10.46
CA ASN A 13 -8.22 12.21 10.58
C ASN A 13 -9.66 12.50 10.12
N LEU A 14 -10.24 13.64 10.53
CA LEU A 14 -11.59 14.05 10.11
C LEU A 14 -11.69 14.40 8.62
N ALA A 15 -10.56 14.58 7.91
CA ALA A 15 -10.55 14.78 6.47
C ALA A 15 -10.72 13.46 5.70
N LEU A 16 -10.27 12.32 6.25
CA LEU A 16 -10.37 11.02 5.59
C LEU A 16 -11.79 10.66 5.12
N PRO A 17 -12.84 10.70 5.97
CA PRO A 17 -14.20 10.40 5.52
C PRO A 17 -14.76 11.47 4.57
N LYS A 18 -14.33 12.73 4.69
CA LYS A 18 -14.78 13.81 3.78
C LYS A 18 -14.34 13.59 2.33
N TYR A 19 -13.18 12.96 2.15
CA TYR A 19 -12.67 12.56 0.83
C TYR A 19 -13.04 11.12 0.45
N GLY A 20 -13.88 10.44 1.23
CA GLY A 20 -14.33 9.07 0.93
C GLY A 20 -13.23 8.01 1.00
N LEU A 21 -12.15 8.26 1.74
CA LEU A 21 -11.01 7.34 1.83
C LEU A 21 -11.22 6.18 2.83
N VAL A 22 -12.22 6.29 3.71
CA VAL A 22 -12.45 5.33 4.81
C VAL A 22 -13.93 5.00 4.96
N THR A 23 -14.21 3.86 5.60
CA THR A 23 -15.55 3.43 6.03
C THR A 23 -15.46 2.95 7.49
N PHE A 24 -16.49 3.20 8.30
CA PHE A 24 -16.48 2.90 9.74
C PHE A 24 -15.26 3.54 10.44
N THR A 25 -14.65 2.82 11.37
CA THR A 25 -13.47 3.24 12.14
C THR A 25 -12.14 2.95 11.45
N TRP A 26 -12.12 2.56 10.17
CA TRP A 26 -10.87 2.26 9.44
C TRP A 26 -9.99 3.49 9.25
N GLY A 27 -8.75 3.24 8.87
CA GLY A 27 -7.76 4.28 8.56
C GLY A 27 -7.34 5.10 9.78
N ASN A 28 -6.23 5.79 9.64
CA ASN A 28 -5.65 6.60 10.70
C ASN A 28 -4.65 7.59 10.10
N VAL A 29 -4.49 8.70 10.79
CA VAL A 29 -3.43 9.69 10.53
C VAL A 29 -2.61 9.87 11.80
N SER A 30 -1.30 10.01 11.62
CA SER A 30 -0.39 10.49 12.65
C SER A 30 0.48 11.64 12.15
N GLU A 31 1.04 12.40 13.09
CA GLU A 31 2.03 13.44 12.83
C GLU A 31 3.12 13.40 13.90
N ILE A 32 4.38 13.53 13.49
CA ILE A 32 5.54 13.58 14.40
C ILE A 32 5.95 15.02 14.69
N ASP A 33 6.23 15.30 15.96
CA ASP A 33 6.99 16.46 16.38
C ASP A 33 8.40 16.00 16.75
N ARG A 34 9.35 16.22 15.83
CA ARG A 34 10.74 15.76 16.01
C ARG A 34 11.51 16.56 17.07
N GLU A 35 11.14 17.81 17.32
CA GLU A 35 11.78 18.63 18.36
C GLU A 35 11.39 18.12 19.74
N LEU A 36 10.13 17.72 19.92
CA LEU A 36 9.61 17.14 21.15
C LEU A 36 9.82 15.62 21.26
N GLY A 37 10.18 14.96 20.17
CA GLY A 37 10.41 13.50 20.12
C GLY A 37 9.13 12.68 20.31
N VAL A 38 7.98 13.19 19.89
CA VAL A 38 6.67 12.56 20.08
C VAL A 38 5.87 12.45 18.80
N ILE A 39 4.95 11.49 18.76
CA ILE A 39 3.99 11.29 17.66
C ILE A 39 2.58 11.42 18.23
N ALA A 40 1.72 12.19 17.58
CA ALA A 40 0.28 12.16 17.84
C ALA A 40 -0.40 11.27 16.80
N ILE A 41 -1.29 10.38 17.24
CA ILE A 41 -1.96 9.39 16.39
C ILE A 41 -3.43 9.21 16.79
N LYS A 42 -4.26 8.85 15.80
CA LYS A 42 -5.66 8.47 16.00
C LYS A 42 -5.81 7.40 17.10
N PRO A 43 -6.82 7.49 17.98
CA PRO A 43 -7.18 6.40 18.88
C PRO A 43 -7.84 5.22 18.15
N SER A 44 -7.69 4.02 18.68
CA SER A 44 -8.36 2.83 18.19
C SER A 44 -9.83 2.79 18.61
N GLY A 45 -10.72 2.38 17.70
CA GLY A 45 -12.12 2.09 17.99
C GLY A 45 -13.05 3.29 18.20
N VAL A 46 -12.59 4.51 17.88
CA VAL A 46 -13.42 5.73 17.97
C VAL A 46 -13.99 6.08 16.59
N GLU A 47 -15.30 6.28 16.51
CA GLU A 47 -15.98 6.76 15.31
C GLU A 47 -15.56 8.18 14.96
N TYR A 48 -15.42 8.49 13.66
CA TYR A 48 -14.92 9.79 13.22
C TYR A 48 -15.83 10.96 13.65
N ASP A 49 -17.15 10.77 13.64
CA ASP A 49 -18.10 11.83 13.99
C ASP A 49 -18.07 12.21 15.48
N ASP A 50 -17.62 11.30 16.34
CA ASP A 50 -17.54 11.50 17.79
C ASP A 50 -16.13 11.89 18.27
N MET A 51 -15.12 11.77 17.41
CA MET A 51 -13.72 11.95 17.76
C MET A 51 -13.39 13.40 18.10
N LYS A 52 -12.77 13.60 19.26
CA LYS A 52 -12.38 14.91 19.79
C LYS A 52 -10.86 15.01 19.89
N VAL A 53 -10.40 16.23 20.09
CA VAL A 53 -8.96 16.51 20.25
C VAL A 53 -8.38 15.74 21.43
N ASP A 54 -9.11 15.61 22.53
CA ASP A 54 -8.65 14.95 23.74
C ASP A 54 -8.44 13.44 23.54
N ASP A 55 -9.15 12.84 22.58
CA ASP A 55 -9.07 11.42 22.22
C ASP A 55 -7.77 11.08 21.46
N ILE A 56 -7.11 12.08 20.85
CA ILE A 56 -5.83 11.87 20.15
C ILE A 56 -4.75 11.45 21.15
N VAL A 57 -4.04 10.37 20.84
CA VAL A 57 -3.04 9.77 21.71
C VAL A 57 -1.66 10.29 21.31
N VAL A 58 -0.84 10.62 22.30
CA VAL A 58 0.57 11.00 22.10
C VAL A 58 1.44 9.85 22.57
N ILE A 59 2.38 9.43 21.74
CA ILE A 59 3.35 8.37 21.99
C ILE A 59 4.78 8.88 21.75
N ASP A 60 5.77 8.18 22.26
CA ASP A 60 7.18 8.38 21.88
C ASP A 60 7.55 7.55 20.64
N LEU A 61 8.80 7.71 20.19
CA LEU A 61 9.38 6.95 19.08
C LEU A 61 9.62 5.47 19.42
N GLU A 62 9.35 5.01 20.64
CA GLU A 62 9.33 3.59 21.02
C GLU A 62 7.90 3.01 21.06
N GLY A 63 6.89 3.80 20.66
CA GLY A 63 5.48 3.40 20.68
C GLY A 63 4.84 3.47 22.07
N ARG A 64 5.54 4.00 23.08
CA ARG A 64 5.01 4.10 24.44
C ARG A 64 4.14 5.34 24.56
N ARG A 65 2.97 5.19 25.18
CA ARG A 65 2.04 6.28 25.46
C ARG A 65 2.64 7.31 26.42
N ILE A 66 2.61 8.57 26.00
CA ILE A 66 3.01 9.76 26.77
C ILE A 66 1.79 10.54 27.26
N GLU A 67 0.73 10.68 26.45
CA GLU A 67 -0.50 11.41 26.82
C GLU A 67 -1.74 10.77 26.17
N GLY A 68 -2.89 10.82 26.85
CA GLY A 68 -4.20 10.34 26.36
C GLY A 68 -4.68 9.06 27.08
N ASP A 69 -6.00 8.86 27.15
CA ASP A 69 -6.62 7.77 27.91
C ASP A 69 -7.02 6.55 27.05
N LEU A 70 -7.16 6.73 25.74
CA LEU A 70 -7.62 5.70 24.80
C LEU A 70 -6.47 4.92 24.16
N ASN A 71 -6.66 3.66 23.76
CA ASN A 71 -5.63 2.94 23.01
C ASN A 71 -5.25 3.68 21.71
N PRO A 72 -3.95 3.83 21.39
CA PRO A 72 -3.56 4.36 20.08
C PRO A 72 -3.98 3.37 18.98
N SER A 73 -3.93 3.81 17.72
CA SER A 73 -4.20 2.96 16.56
C SER A 73 -3.44 1.62 16.64
N SER A 74 -4.04 0.52 16.18
CA SER A 74 -3.33 -0.76 16.03
C SER A 74 -2.08 -0.62 15.17
N ASP A 75 -2.12 0.25 14.15
CA ASP A 75 -1.03 0.46 13.19
C ASP A 75 0.12 1.33 13.74
N THR A 76 0.14 1.61 15.05
CA THR A 76 1.15 2.46 15.69
C THR A 76 2.58 2.02 15.36
N ASP A 77 2.85 0.72 15.43
CA ASP A 77 4.19 0.19 15.18
C ASP A 77 4.63 0.42 13.73
N THR A 78 3.71 0.34 12.76
CA THR A 78 4.01 0.70 11.36
C THR A 78 4.42 2.16 11.25
N HIS A 79 3.67 3.08 11.87
CA HIS A 79 3.99 4.51 11.84
C HIS A 79 5.34 4.81 12.49
N VAL A 80 5.65 4.17 13.61
CA VAL A 80 6.94 4.31 14.31
C VAL A 80 8.10 3.86 13.42
N GLU A 81 8.00 2.69 12.79
CA GLU A 81 9.07 2.19 11.91
C GLU A 81 9.30 3.13 10.71
N LEU A 82 8.23 3.67 10.13
CA LEU A 82 8.34 4.63 9.01
C LEU A 82 8.97 5.97 9.44
N TYR A 83 8.59 6.53 10.59
CA TYR A 83 9.22 7.77 11.09
C TYR A 83 10.69 7.60 11.46
N ARG A 84 11.09 6.40 11.88
CA ARG A 84 12.49 6.05 12.18
C ARG A 84 13.29 5.89 10.89
N ALA A 85 12.73 5.21 9.89
CA ALA A 85 13.40 4.92 8.64
C ALA A 85 13.47 6.11 7.68
N PHE A 86 12.47 6.99 7.70
CA PHE A 86 12.36 8.15 6.82
C PHE A 86 12.39 9.46 7.64
N PRO A 87 13.57 10.02 7.94
CA PRO A 87 13.71 11.23 8.77
C PRO A 87 12.97 12.47 8.24
N GLU A 88 12.75 12.56 6.93
CA GLU A 88 12.16 13.71 6.26
C GLU A 88 10.63 13.77 6.35
N ILE A 89 9.97 12.64 6.65
CA ILE A 89 8.50 12.60 6.73
C ILE A 89 8.03 13.17 8.07
N GLY A 90 6.94 13.91 8.01
CA GLY A 90 6.30 14.57 9.16
C GLY A 90 4.88 14.10 9.47
N GLY A 91 4.18 13.50 8.51
CA GLY A 91 2.86 12.90 8.71
C GLY A 91 2.68 11.62 7.91
N ILE A 92 1.84 10.71 8.41
CA ILE A 92 1.54 9.42 7.78
C ILE A 92 0.03 9.19 7.82
N VAL A 93 -0.50 8.68 6.71
CA VAL A 93 -1.89 8.26 6.52
C VAL A 93 -1.91 6.79 6.11
N HIS A 94 -2.73 6.02 6.83
CA HIS A 94 -3.15 4.69 6.41
C HIS A 94 -4.65 4.71 6.12
N THR A 95 -5.07 4.10 5.00
CA THR A 95 -6.48 3.94 4.66
C THR A 95 -6.69 2.61 3.96
N HIS A 96 -7.95 2.19 3.84
CA HIS A 96 -8.37 1.11 2.95
C HIS A 96 -9.19 1.72 1.80
N SER A 97 -8.67 2.80 1.21
CA SER A 97 -9.33 3.49 0.09
C SER A 97 -9.47 2.52 -1.09
N ARG A 98 -10.66 2.53 -1.72
CA ARG A 98 -11.13 1.38 -2.50
C ARG A 98 -10.20 1.03 -3.65
N SER A 99 -9.80 2.01 -4.45
CA SER A 99 -9.05 1.77 -5.68
C SER A 99 -7.61 1.41 -5.35
N ALA A 100 -6.93 2.16 -4.48
CA ALA A 100 -5.57 1.84 -4.06
C ALA A 100 -5.49 0.45 -3.38
N THR A 101 -6.51 0.09 -2.60
CA THR A 101 -6.63 -1.25 -2.00
C THR A 101 -6.82 -2.35 -3.05
N ILE A 102 -7.51 -2.10 -4.16
CA ILE A 102 -7.61 -3.06 -5.28
C ILE A 102 -6.21 -3.35 -5.85
N TRP A 103 -5.37 -2.33 -6.04
CA TRP A 103 -3.99 -2.50 -6.50
C TRP A 103 -3.14 -3.27 -5.49
N ALA A 104 -3.26 -2.93 -4.21
CA ALA A 104 -2.60 -3.65 -3.11
C ALA A 104 -2.97 -5.14 -3.10
N GLN A 105 -4.26 -5.47 -3.28
CA GLN A 105 -4.74 -6.85 -3.36
C GLN A 105 -4.29 -7.57 -4.64
N ALA A 106 -4.14 -6.84 -5.75
CA ALA A 106 -3.57 -7.38 -6.99
C ALA A 106 -2.06 -7.66 -6.87
N GLY A 107 -1.36 -7.00 -5.93
CA GLY A 107 0.06 -7.23 -5.66
C GLY A 107 0.95 -6.74 -6.78
N ILE A 108 0.59 -5.61 -7.40
CA ILE A 108 1.32 -5.00 -8.52
C ILE A 108 1.47 -3.50 -8.27
N ASP A 109 2.61 -2.93 -8.69
CA ASP A 109 2.87 -1.49 -8.66
C ASP A 109 1.79 -0.70 -9.43
N ILE A 110 1.57 0.56 -9.04
CA ILE A 110 0.72 1.49 -9.79
C ILE A 110 1.63 2.27 -10.75
N PRO A 111 1.54 2.02 -12.08
CA PRO A 111 2.45 2.63 -13.05
C PRO A 111 2.14 4.10 -13.30
N SER A 112 3.19 4.91 -13.47
CA SER A 112 3.06 6.32 -13.85
C SER A 112 2.69 6.47 -15.33
N LEU A 113 1.39 6.65 -15.61
CA LEU A 113 0.85 6.71 -16.98
C LEU A 113 0.21 8.06 -17.36
N GLY A 114 0.32 9.08 -16.50
CA GLY A 114 -0.29 10.39 -16.75
C GLY A 114 0.32 11.50 -15.92
N THR A 115 0.08 12.75 -16.32
CA THR A 115 0.66 13.93 -15.66
C THR A 115 0.13 14.12 -14.24
N THR A 116 -1.13 13.80 -13.97
CA THR A 116 -1.69 13.81 -12.61
C THR A 116 -0.88 12.93 -11.66
N HIS A 117 -0.28 11.83 -12.14
CA HIS A 117 0.63 11.01 -11.35
C HIS A 117 1.98 11.71 -11.18
N ALA A 118 2.58 12.15 -12.28
CA ALA A 118 3.90 12.78 -12.30
C ALA A 118 4.00 14.07 -11.47
N ASP A 119 2.88 14.77 -11.25
CA ASP A 119 2.83 15.97 -10.41
C ASP A 119 3.08 15.68 -8.92
N TYR A 120 2.90 14.43 -8.47
CA TYR A 120 2.96 14.04 -7.05
C TYR A 120 3.92 12.88 -6.77
N PHE A 121 4.10 11.97 -7.72
CA PHE A 121 4.93 10.77 -7.57
C PHE A 121 5.93 10.71 -8.74
N TYR A 122 7.22 10.76 -8.42
CA TYR A 122 8.31 10.78 -9.39
C TYR A 122 8.71 9.38 -9.86
N GLY A 123 7.72 8.59 -10.28
CA GLY A 123 7.89 7.21 -10.71
C GLY A 123 6.69 6.35 -10.34
N ASP A 124 6.76 5.05 -10.62
CA ASP A 124 5.72 4.08 -10.24
C ASP A 124 5.57 4.02 -8.71
N ILE A 125 4.33 3.90 -8.23
CA ILE A 125 4.08 3.76 -6.79
C ILE A 125 4.29 2.28 -6.43
N PRO A 126 5.27 1.97 -5.57
CA PRO A 126 5.70 0.60 -5.36
C PRO A 126 4.66 -0.22 -4.59
N CYS A 127 4.52 -1.49 -4.97
CA CYS A 127 3.84 -2.51 -4.21
C CYS A 127 4.87 -3.38 -3.50
N THR A 128 4.74 -3.52 -2.18
CA THR A 128 5.66 -4.37 -1.42
C THR A 128 5.54 -5.83 -1.86
N ARG A 129 6.57 -6.64 -1.57
CA ARG A 129 6.36 -8.09 -1.47
C ARG A 129 5.30 -8.44 -0.42
N LYS A 130 4.76 -9.66 -0.47
CA LYS A 130 3.92 -10.20 0.61
C LYS A 130 4.77 -10.46 1.86
N LEU A 131 4.15 -10.26 3.02
CA LEU A 131 4.71 -10.75 4.28
C LEU A 131 4.74 -12.28 4.28
N THR A 132 5.79 -12.83 4.88
CA THR A 132 5.94 -14.25 5.16
C THR A 132 5.00 -14.67 6.31
N LYS A 133 4.74 -15.96 6.43
CA LYS A 133 3.91 -16.49 7.54
C LYS A 133 4.50 -16.17 8.92
N ALA A 134 5.82 -16.12 9.05
CA ALA A 134 6.50 -15.78 10.29
C ALA A 134 6.33 -14.30 10.63
N GLU A 135 6.46 -13.41 9.64
CA GLU A 135 6.23 -11.97 9.81
C GLU A 135 4.76 -11.67 10.20
N ILE A 136 3.80 -12.41 9.63
CA ILE A 136 2.37 -12.27 9.96
C ILE A 136 2.06 -12.78 11.37
N ALA A 137 2.66 -13.90 11.79
CA ALA A 137 2.39 -14.51 13.11
C ALA A 137 3.12 -13.80 14.28
N GLY A 138 4.12 -12.98 13.98
CA GLY A 138 4.89 -12.21 14.96
C GLY A 138 4.33 -10.80 15.16
N GLU A 139 5.21 -9.81 15.17
CA GLU A 139 4.87 -8.38 15.27
C GLU A 139 4.36 -7.86 13.91
N TYR A 140 3.11 -8.20 13.55
CA TYR A 140 2.53 -7.97 12.22
C TYR A 140 2.64 -6.51 11.75
N GLU A 141 2.25 -5.55 12.57
CA GLU A 141 2.24 -4.12 12.23
C GLU A 141 3.67 -3.57 12.10
N ARG A 142 4.57 -4.01 12.98
CA ARG A 142 6.00 -3.68 12.86
C ARG A 142 6.60 -4.26 11.58
N ASN A 143 6.35 -5.53 11.28
CA ASN A 143 6.83 -6.19 10.07
C ASN A 143 6.24 -5.55 8.80
N THR A 144 5.02 -5.01 8.88
CA THR A 144 4.44 -4.20 7.81
C THR A 144 5.26 -2.93 7.56
N GLY A 145 5.70 -2.24 8.61
CA GLY A 145 6.63 -1.11 8.49
C GLY A 145 7.97 -1.54 7.88
N LEU A 146 8.55 -2.64 8.37
CA LEU A 146 9.84 -3.16 7.90
C LEU A 146 9.82 -3.57 6.43
N VAL A 147 8.74 -4.19 5.93
CA VAL A 147 8.65 -4.58 4.51
C VAL A 147 8.51 -3.37 3.58
N ILE A 148 7.88 -2.29 4.04
CA ILE A 148 7.84 -1.01 3.30
C ILE A 148 9.26 -0.43 3.22
N VAL A 149 9.97 -0.38 4.34
CA VAL A 149 11.35 0.13 4.38
C VAL A 149 12.27 -0.72 3.50
N GLU A 150 12.12 -2.05 3.54
CA GLU A 150 12.82 -2.99 2.66
C GLU A 150 12.58 -2.66 1.18
N GLU A 151 11.32 -2.46 0.76
CA GLU A 151 10.95 -2.17 -0.62
C GLU A 151 11.63 -0.88 -1.14
N PHE A 152 11.58 0.19 -0.35
CA PHE A 152 12.18 1.48 -0.71
C PHE A 152 13.70 1.39 -0.77
N ALA A 153 14.33 0.69 0.19
CA ALA A 153 15.77 0.51 0.21
C ALA A 153 16.27 -0.36 -0.97
N GLN A 154 15.59 -1.47 -1.27
CA GLN A 154 16.00 -2.38 -2.35
C GLN A 154 15.91 -1.73 -3.73
N ARG A 155 14.94 -0.83 -3.93
CA ARG A 155 14.71 -0.14 -5.21
C ARG A 155 15.34 1.25 -5.28
N GLU A 156 16.06 1.65 -4.24
CA GLU A 156 16.68 2.98 -4.12
C GLU A 156 15.67 4.12 -4.36
N ILE A 157 14.46 3.96 -3.84
CA ILE A 157 13.39 4.94 -3.98
C ILE A 157 13.53 6.00 -2.87
N ASP A 158 13.61 7.27 -3.27
CA ASP A 158 13.49 8.37 -2.33
C ASP A 158 12.04 8.49 -1.81
N PRO A 159 11.79 8.30 -0.50
CA PRO A 159 10.45 8.38 0.07
C PRO A 159 9.81 9.77 -0.09
N MET A 160 10.60 10.83 -0.24
CA MET A 160 10.04 12.18 -0.47
C MET A 160 9.64 12.40 -1.93
N SER A 161 10.23 11.65 -2.87
CA SER A 161 9.91 11.70 -4.30
C SER A 161 8.72 10.79 -4.66
N ILE A 162 8.48 9.72 -3.88
CA ILE A 162 7.33 8.83 -4.02
C ILE A 162 6.65 8.67 -2.65
N PRO A 163 5.76 9.61 -2.27
CA PRO A 163 5.21 9.68 -0.90
C PRO A 163 4.10 8.67 -0.57
N SER A 164 4.09 7.51 -1.23
CA SER A 164 3.11 6.45 -1.01
C SER A 164 3.65 5.07 -1.36
N VAL A 165 3.02 4.06 -0.77
CA VAL A 165 3.26 2.64 -1.03
C VAL A 165 1.94 1.88 -0.92
N ILE A 166 1.80 0.77 -1.64
CA ILE A 166 0.72 -0.20 -1.43
C ILE A 166 1.29 -1.49 -0.85
N VAL A 167 0.70 -1.99 0.24
CA VAL A 167 1.18 -3.22 0.89
C VAL A 167 0.45 -4.42 0.31
N ALA A 168 1.18 -5.36 -0.29
CA ALA A 168 0.57 -6.49 -1.00
C ALA A 168 -0.38 -7.31 -0.12
N GLY A 169 -1.62 -7.47 -0.57
CA GLY A 169 -2.69 -8.17 0.16
C GLY A 169 -3.30 -7.39 1.32
N HIS A 170 -2.90 -6.13 1.50
CA HIS A 170 -3.42 -5.22 2.52
C HIS A 170 -3.96 -3.95 1.85
N ALA A 171 -3.34 -2.79 2.08
CA ALA A 171 -3.90 -1.49 1.74
C ALA A 171 -2.79 -0.41 1.65
N PRO A 172 -3.09 0.83 1.19
CA PRO A 172 -2.07 1.87 1.02
C PRO A 172 -1.56 2.49 2.33
N PHE A 173 -0.32 2.96 2.28
CA PHE A 173 0.25 3.95 3.20
C PHE A 173 0.71 5.16 2.38
N SER A 174 0.50 6.36 2.90
CA SER A 174 0.98 7.61 2.31
C SER A 174 1.57 8.49 3.38
N TRP A 175 2.51 9.35 3.02
CA TRP A 175 3.15 10.27 3.95
C TRP A 175 3.38 11.63 3.32
N GLY A 176 3.84 12.59 4.12
CA GLY A 176 4.11 13.95 3.69
C GLY A 176 4.83 14.74 4.78
N LYS A 177 4.98 16.04 4.57
CA LYS A 177 5.67 16.96 5.49
C LYS A 177 4.94 17.14 6.84
N ASN A 178 3.65 16.83 6.88
CA ASN A 178 2.78 16.87 8.07
C ASN A 178 1.51 16.05 7.79
N GLY A 179 0.60 15.95 8.77
CA GLY A 179 -0.63 15.16 8.62
C GLY A 179 -1.54 15.63 7.48
N HIS A 180 -1.62 16.93 7.23
CA HIS A 180 -2.43 17.47 6.12
C HIS A 180 -1.84 17.12 4.76
N ASP A 181 -0.53 17.28 4.59
CA ASP A 181 0.19 16.93 3.36
C ASP A 181 0.10 15.42 3.07
N ALA A 182 0.20 14.58 4.10
CA ALA A 182 0.00 13.15 3.97
C ALA A 182 -1.43 12.78 3.53
N VAL A 183 -2.45 13.49 4.01
CA VAL A 183 -3.84 13.32 3.53
C VAL A 183 -3.96 13.71 2.06
N HIS A 184 -3.32 14.82 1.65
CA HIS A 184 -3.30 15.22 0.25
C HIS A 184 -2.75 14.09 -0.63
N ASN A 185 -1.58 13.55 -0.29
CA ASN A 185 -0.96 12.48 -1.06
C ASN A 185 -1.83 11.20 -1.09
N ALA A 186 -2.51 10.87 0.02
CA ALA A 186 -3.44 9.74 0.07
C ALA A 186 -4.67 9.93 -0.85
N VAL A 187 -5.23 11.14 -0.93
CA VAL A 187 -6.33 11.46 -1.86
C VAL A 187 -5.85 11.29 -3.31
N VAL A 188 -4.68 11.84 -3.64
CA VAL A 188 -4.14 11.74 -5.00
C VAL A 188 -3.82 10.29 -5.38
N LEU A 189 -3.26 9.50 -4.46
CA LEU A 189 -3.03 8.07 -4.65
C LEU A 189 -4.32 7.33 -5.02
N GLU A 190 -5.42 7.59 -4.31
CA GLU A 190 -6.72 6.97 -4.59
C GLU A 190 -7.24 7.36 -5.97
N GLU A 191 -7.17 8.65 -6.33
CA GLU A 191 -7.61 9.16 -7.63
C GLU A 191 -6.83 8.53 -8.79
N ILE A 192 -5.49 8.49 -8.71
CA ILE A 192 -4.64 7.84 -9.72
C ILE A 192 -4.99 6.35 -9.83
N SER A 193 -5.11 5.67 -8.68
CA SER A 193 -5.48 4.25 -8.62
C SER A 193 -6.83 3.98 -9.31
N ALA A 194 -7.80 4.88 -9.14
CA ALA A 194 -9.11 4.80 -9.77
C ALA A 194 -9.02 4.99 -11.30
N MET A 195 -8.29 6.01 -11.76
CA MET A 195 -8.09 6.30 -13.19
C MET A 195 -7.44 5.13 -13.94
N LEU A 196 -6.55 4.40 -13.29
CA LEU A 196 -5.81 3.29 -13.88
C LEU A 196 -6.52 1.92 -13.76
N SER A 197 -7.54 1.79 -12.91
CA SER A 197 -8.26 0.52 -12.69
C SER A 197 -8.86 -0.10 -13.98
N PRO A 198 -9.40 0.66 -14.95
CA PRO A 198 -9.81 0.10 -16.24
C PRO A 198 -8.65 -0.43 -17.10
N HIS A 199 -7.45 0.14 -16.97
CA HIS A 199 -6.27 -0.29 -17.74
C HIS A 199 -5.79 -1.68 -17.30
N VAL A 200 -5.87 -2.00 -16.00
CA VAL A 200 -5.56 -3.35 -15.47
C VAL A 200 -6.46 -4.40 -16.11
N HIS A 201 -7.76 -4.11 -16.26
CA HIS A 201 -8.70 -5.03 -16.88
C HIS A 201 -8.34 -5.30 -18.36
N SER A 202 -7.97 -4.27 -19.11
CA SER A 202 -7.61 -4.42 -20.53
C SER A 202 -6.32 -5.21 -20.75
N THR A 203 -5.29 -4.95 -19.94
CA THR A 203 -3.96 -5.60 -20.06
C THR A 203 -3.97 -7.01 -19.49
N ALA A 204 -4.70 -7.28 -18.40
CA ALA A 204 -4.92 -8.63 -17.90
C ALA A 204 -5.70 -9.49 -18.90
N ALA A 205 -6.75 -8.92 -19.54
CA ALA A 205 -7.48 -9.61 -20.61
C ALA A 205 -6.59 -9.91 -21.82
N LEU A 206 -5.70 -9.00 -22.20
CA LEU A 206 -4.71 -9.21 -23.27
C LEU A 206 -3.69 -10.30 -22.92
N ARG A 207 -3.17 -10.33 -21.68
CA ARG A 207 -2.26 -11.40 -21.22
C ARG A 207 -2.94 -12.76 -21.15
N PHE A 208 -4.19 -12.84 -20.71
CA PHE A 208 -4.98 -14.07 -20.74
C PHE A 208 -5.17 -14.58 -22.17
N ASN A 209 -5.51 -13.69 -23.11
CA ASN A 209 -5.66 -14.04 -24.52
C ASN A 209 -4.34 -14.49 -25.15
N LEU A 210 -3.20 -13.86 -24.82
CA LEU A 210 -1.89 -14.31 -25.32
C LEU A 210 -1.49 -15.68 -24.75
N SER A 211 -1.69 -15.92 -23.45
CA SER A 211 -1.37 -17.21 -22.83
C SER A 211 -2.27 -18.33 -23.37
N PHE A 212 -3.55 -18.03 -23.60
CA PHE A 212 -4.47 -18.94 -24.30
C PHE A 212 -4.04 -19.19 -25.74
N LEU A 213 -3.61 -18.16 -26.49
CA LEU A 213 -3.10 -18.31 -27.85
C LEU A 213 -1.83 -19.16 -27.89
N ILE A 214 -0.87 -18.90 -27.00
CA ILE A 214 0.39 -19.64 -26.91
C ILE A 214 0.11 -21.11 -26.58
N ASN A 215 -0.75 -21.39 -25.60
CA ASN A 215 -1.13 -22.76 -25.25
C ASN A 215 -1.90 -23.47 -26.38
N THR A 216 -2.75 -22.74 -27.12
CA THR A 216 -3.49 -23.30 -28.26
C THR A 216 -2.55 -23.58 -29.44
N ILE A 217 -1.61 -22.68 -29.73
CA ILE A 217 -0.59 -22.86 -30.75
C ILE A 217 0.27 -24.06 -30.36
N CYS A 218 0.85 -24.10 -29.15
CA CYS A 218 1.66 -25.22 -28.66
C CYS A 218 0.91 -26.56 -28.67
N ALA A 219 -0.39 -26.59 -28.32
CA ALA A 219 -1.20 -27.81 -28.42
C ALA A 219 -1.36 -28.26 -29.88
N SER A 220 -1.55 -27.33 -30.82
CA SER A 220 -1.66 -27.66 -32.25
C SER A 220 -0.34 -28.14 -32.86
N THR A 221 0.81 -27.56 -32.46
CA THR A 221 2.14 -28.01 -32.91
C THR A 221 2.49 -29.36 -32.29
N ALA A 222 2.15 -29.60 -31.03
CA ALA A 222 2.34 -30.90 -30.36
C ALA A 222 1.50 -32.01 -31.04
N ILE A 223 0.24 -31.72 -31.40
CA ILE A 223 -0.62 -32.66 -32.16
C ILE A 223 -0.03 -32.95 -33.55
N THR A 224 0.57 -31.96 -34.21
CA THR A 224 1.19 -32.12 -35.53
C THR A 224 2.49 -32.95 -35.44
N LEU A 225 3.33 -32.72 -34.42
CA LEU A 225 4.54 -33.49 -34.15
C LEU A 225 4.23 -34.95 -33.75
N LEU A 226 3.22 -35.17 -32.92
CA LEU A 226 2.76 -36.53 -32.56
C LEU A 226 2.21 -37.30 -33.76
N ARG A 227 1.51 -36.64 -34.71
CA ARG A 227 1.08 -37.29 -35.95
C ARG A 227 2.26 -37.68 -36.85
N THR A 228 3.31 -36.86 -36.93
CA THR A 228 4.51 -37.22 -37.72
C THR A 228 5.33 -38.36 -37.10
N GLU A 229 5.41 -38.45 -35.77
CA GLU A 229 6.09 -39.52 -35.05
C GLU A 229 5.33 -40.86 -35.12
N VAL A 230 4.01 -40.85 -34.95
CA VAL A 230 3.17 -42.05 -35.07
C VAL A 230 3.17 -42.61 -36.51
N THR A 231 3.25 -41.74 -37.53
CA THR A 231 3.37 -42.19 -38.93
C THR A 231 4.74 -42.80 -39.24
N LYS A 232 5.81 -42.42 -38.52
CA LYS A 232 7.13 -43.05 -38.61
C LYS A 232 7.18 -44.39 -37.88
N CYS A 233 6.51 -44.53 -36.73
CA CYS A 233 6.43 -45.81 -36.01
C CYS A 233 5.61 -46.88 -36.75
N ILE A 234 4.55 -46.52 -37.48
CA ILE A 234 3.73 -47.50 -38.22
C ILE A 234 4.47 -48.09 -39.44
N ARG A 235 5.55 -47.46 -39.94
CA ARG A 235 6.38 -48.03 -41.01
C ARG A 235 7.42 -49.05 -40.53
N TYR A 236 7.67 -49.18 -39.23
CA TYR A 236 8.65 -50.13 -38.68
C TYR A 236 8.06 -51.47 -38.23
N LEU A 237 6.74 -51.65 -38.31
CA LEU A 237 6.04 -52.88 -37.90
C LEU A 237 5.68 -53.84 -39.05
N HIS A 238 6.31 -53.68 -40.23
CA HIS A 238 6.15 -54.60 -41.37
C HIS A 238 7.43 -55.39 -41.71
N TRP A 239 8.42 -55.44 -40.83
CA TRP A 239 9.65 -56.23 -41.01
C TRP A 239 10.17 -56.89 -39.72
N ILE A 240 9.27 -57.53 -38.97
CA ILE A 240 9.58 -58.64 -38.04
C ILE A 240 8.46 -59.67 -38.17
#